data_AF-A0A0G4PNS0-F1
#
_entry.id   AF-A0A0G4PNS0-F1
#
_cell.length_a   1.000
_cell.length_b   1.000
_cell.length_c   1.000
_cell.angle_alpha   90.00
_cell.angle_beta   90.00
_cell.angle_gamma   90.00
#
_symmetry.space_group_name_H-M   'P 1'
#
loop_
_entity.id
_entity.type
_entity.pdbx_description
1 polymer ?
#
loop_
_entity_poly.entity_id
_entity_poly.type
_entity_poly.pdbx_seq_one_letter_code
_entity_poly.pdbx_strand_id
1 'polypeptide(L)'
;MSSGRRRLLENEREAWEALGILNRPDDQACVLEIVLRVYAPMNNNFVFGGYIPKRFLPSVKPELLVDLHFQIPRLPVAVRDHVPDENELSLRLYDLIRFKRQTDPAWSHILPEWGFLQDTAH
;
A
#
# COMPACT_ATOMS: atom_id res chain seq x y z
N MET A 1 -24.31 3.26 4.20
CA MET A 1 -23.89 3.91 2.95
C MET A 1 -23.46 2.83 1.97
N SER A 2 -23.88 2.94 0.71
CA SER A 2 -23.80 1.86 -0.28
C SER A 2 -22.37 1.38 -0.50
N SER A 3 -22.09 0.16 -0.03
CA SER A 3 -21.00 -0.68 -0.52
C SER A 3 -21.31 -1.07 -1.97
N GLY A 4 -21.23 -0.11 -2.90
CA GLY A 4 -21.10 -0.44 -4.32
C GLY A 4 -19.87 -1.35 -4.45
N ARG A 5 -19.99 -2.48 -5.17
CA ARG A 5 -18.87 -3.39 -5.43
C ARG A 5 -17.68 -2.54 -5.88
N ARG A 6 -16.67 -2.38 -5.03
CA ARG A 6 -15.50 -1.59 -5.37
C ARG A 6 -14.80 -2.28 -6.54
N ARG A 7 -14.76 -1.60 -7.68
CA ARG A 7 -14.10 -2.09 -8.89
C ARG A 7 -12.59 -2.15 -8.62
N LEU A 8 -11.93 -3.20 -9.10
CA LEU A 8 -10.48 -3.25 -9.10
C LEU A 8 -9.93 -2.11 -9.97
N LEU A 9 -8.88 -1.45 -9.51
CA LEU A 9 -8.15 -0.46 -10.30
C LEU A 9 -7.52 -1.15 -11.51
N GLU A 10 -7.72 -0.61 -12.70
CA GLU A 10 -7.27 -1.24 -13.94
C GLU A 10 -5.95 -0.65 -14.47
N ASN A 11 -5.60 0.56 -14.03
CA ASN A 11 -4.40 1.27 -14.47
C ASN A 11 -3.91 2.29 -13.41
N GLU A 12 -2.69 2.81 -13.60
CA GLU A 12 -2.09 3.78 -12.67
C GLU A 12 -2.88 5.08 -12.57
N ARG A 13 -3.47 5.53 -13.69
CA ARG A 13 -4.25 6.76 -13.73
C ARG A 13 -5.46 6.66 -12.79
N GLU A 14 -6.23 5.58 -12.86
CA GLU A 14 -7.37 5.34 -11.97
C GLU A 14 -6.94 5.29 -10.50
N ALA A 15 -5.78 4.70 -10.21
CA ALA A 15 -5.25 4.62 -8.86
C ALA A 15 -4.96 6.01 -8.27
N TRP A 16 -4.35 6.90 -9.07
CA TRP A 16 -4.04 8.27 -8.63
C TRP A 16 -5.26 9.20 -8.65
N GLU A 17 -6.18 9.02 -9.58
CA GLU A 17 -7.48 9.72 -9.60
C GLU A 17 -8.30 9.38 -8.35
N ALA A 18 -8.34 8.11 -7.94
CA ALA A 18 -9.02 7.68 -6.72
C ALA A 18 -8.43 8.29 -5.44
N LEU A 19 -7.21 8.82 -5.47
CA LEU A 19 -6.58 9.51 -4.35
C LEU A 19 -6.53 11.04 -4.54
N GLY A 20 -7.09 11.57 -5.62
CA GLY A 20 -7.11 13.02 -5.89
C GLY A 20 -5.75 13.61 -6.26
N ILE A 21 -4.78 12.77 -6.65
CA ILE A 21 -3.37 13.18 -6.83
C ILE A 21 -2.79 12.82 -8.21
N LEU A 22 -3.64 12.60 -9.23
CA LEU A 22 -3.19 12.24 -10.60
C LEU A 22 -2.08 13.15 -11.15
N ASN A 23 -2.18 14.46 -10.93
CA ASN A 23 -1.23 15.45 -11.45
C ASN A 23 -0.27 15.97 -10.38
N ARG A 24 -0.03 15.18 -9.32
CA ARG A 24 0.74 15.57 -8.13
C ARG A 24 1.82 14.51 -7.84
N PRO A 25 2.90 14.46 -8.64
CA PRO A 25 3.88 13.37 -8.58
C PRO A 25 4.60 13.26 -7.22
N ASP A 26 4.85 14.39 -6.54
CA ASP A 26 5.45 14.38 -5.20
C ASP A 26 4.52 13.73 -4.16
N ASP A 27 3.22 14.00 -4.26
CA ASP A 27 2.21 13.37 -3.40
C ASP A 27 2.05 11.88 -3.73
N GLN A 28 2.17 11.48 -5.01
CA GLN A 28 2.19 10.07 -5.42
C GLN A 28 3.40 9.34 -4.81
N ALA A 29 4.58 9.93 -4.88
CA ALA A 29 5.80 9.36 -4.29
C ALA A 29 5.65 9.20 -2.76
N CYS A 30 5.12 10.22 -2.08
CA CYS A 30 4.86 10.17 -0.64
C CYS A 30 3.87 9.05 -0.26
N VAL A 31 2.76 8.92 -1.00
CA VAL A 31 1.79 7.83 -0.80
C VAL A 31 2.43 6.46 -1.00
N LEU A 32 3.23 6.30 -2.06
CA LEU A 32 3.93 5.04 -2.33
C LEU A 32 4.89 4.68 -1.21
N GLU A 33 5.67 5.64 -0.71
CA GLU A 33 6.59 5.41 0.40
C GLU A 33 5.86 4.94 1.66
N ILE A 34 4.75 5.59 2.01
CA ILE A 34 3.93 5.24 3.18
C ILE A 34 3.34 3.83 3.02
N VAL A 35 2.78 3.54 1.85
CA VAL A 35 2.18 2.23 1.56
C VAL A 35 3.23 1.13 1.61
N LEU A 36 4.42 1.35 1.04
CA LEU A 36 5.53 0.39 1.08
C LEU A 36 6.02 0.16 2.51
N ARG A 37 6.10 1.20 3.34
CA ARG A 37 6.51 1.10 4.75
C ARG A 37 5.58 0.20 5.57
N VAL A 38 4.29 0.16 5.24
CA VAL A 38 3.31 -0.74 5.88
C VAL A 38 3.35 -2.14 5.26
N TYR A 39 3.33 -2.22 3.92
CA TYR A 39 3.17 -3.47 3.21
C TYR A 39 4.44 -4.35 3.24
N ALA A 40 5.63 -3.78 3.08
CA ALA A 40 6.86 -4.53 2.91
C ALA A 40 7.23 -5.39 4.15
N PRO A 41 7.18 -4.89 5.39
CA PRO A 41 7.46 -5.71 6.58
C PRO A 41 6.49 -6.89 6.70
N MET A 42 5.20 -6.66 6.45
CA MET A 42 4.20 -7.73 6.48
C MET A 42 4.49 -8.75 5.39
N ASN A 43 4.72 -8.33 4.13
CA ASN A 43 5.00 -9.26 3.04
C ASN A 43 6.24 -10.11 3.35
N ASN A 44 7.30 -9.51 3.89
CA ASN A 44 8.54 -10.20 4.19
C ASN A 44 8.42 -11.21 5.32
N ASN A 45 7.77 -10.86 6.43
CA ASN A 45 7.56 -11.80 7.53
C ASN A 45 6.88 -13.10 7.05
N PHE A 46 5.95 -12.98 6.10
CA PHE A 46 5.29 -14.14 5.52
C PHE A 46 6.20 -14.88 4.53
N VAL A 47 6.91 -14.19 3.63
CA VAL A 47 7.83 -14.82 2.67
C VAL A 47 8.96 -15.59 3.38
N PHE A 48 9.61 -14.99 4.38
CA PHE A 48 10.65 -15.66 5.16
C PHE A 48 10.10 -16.77 6.08
N GLY A 49 8.80 -16.74 6.38
CA GLY A 49 8.08 -17.83 7.05
C GLY A 49 7.72 -19.02 6.14
N GLY A 50 8.20 -19.05 4.89
CA GLY A 50 7.95 -20.15 3.93
C GLY A 50 6.61 -20.07 3.20
N TYR A 51 5.95 -18.91 3.24
CA TYR A 51 4.62 -18.73 2.66
C TYR A 51 4.64 -18.39 1.16
N ILE A 52 3.61 -18.82 0.43
CA ILE A 52 3.40 -18.48 -0.99
C ILE A 52 2.48 -17.24 -1.10
N PRO A 53 2.95 -16.12 -1.69
CA PRO A 53 2.23 -14.83 -1.68
C PRO A 53 0.79 -14.83 -2.25
N LYS A 54 0.36 -15.87 -2.97
CA LYS A 54 -0.96 -15.94 -3.64
C LYS A 54 -2.16 -15.75 -2.71
N ARG A 55 -2.03 -16.10 -1.42
CA ARG A 55 -3.11 -15.95 -0.42
C ARG A 55 -2.85 -14.82 0.59
N PHE A 56 -1.75 -14.07 0.46
CA PHE A 56 -1.27 -13.13 1.46
C PHE A 56 -2.31 -12.05 1.79
N LEU A 57 -2.75 -11.32 0.76
CA LEU A 57 -3.64 -10.17 0.92
C LEU A 57 -4.97 -10.54 1.60
N PRO A 58 -5.69 -11.61 1.21
CA PRO A 58 -6.85 -12.07 1.97
C PRO A 58 -6.57 -12.36 3.44
N SER A 59 -5.41 -12.94 3.76
CA SER A 59 -5.05 -13.35 5.12
C SER A 59 -4.67 -12.20 6.05
N VAL A 60 -4.02 -11.15 5.53
CA VAL A 60 -3.55 -10.01 6.36
C VAL A 60 -4.37 -8.74 6.17
N LYS A 61 -5.43 -8.78 5.36
CA LYS A 61 -6.24 -7.61 5.05
C LYS A 61 -6.66 -6.83 6.30
N PRO A 62 -7.18 -7.46 7.39
CA PRO A 62 -7.57 -6.72 8.58
C PRO A 62 -6.41 -5.92 9.21
N GLU A 63 -5.26 -6.57 9.41
CA GLU A 63 -4.07 -5.97 10.01
C GLU A 63 -3.51 -4.86 9.12
N LEU A 64 -3.48 -5.09 7.81
CA LEU A 64 -2.99 -4.14 6.83
C LEU A 64 -3.86 -2.88 6.78
N LEU A 65 -5.19 -3.02 6.91
CA LEU A 65 -6.09 -1.88 6.99
C LEU A 65 -5.90 -1.08 8.28
N VAL A 66 -5.67 -1.74 9.41
CA VAL A 66 -5.36 -1.08 10.69
C VAL A 66 -4.06 -0.27 10.58
N ASP A 67 -3.00 -0.86 10.05
CA ASP A 67 -1.71 -0.18 9.94
C ASP A 67 -1.74 0.96 8.91
N LEU A 68 -2.47 0.81 7.80
CA LEU A 68 -2.72 1.89 6.85
C LEU A 68 -3.48 3.05 7.50
N HIS A 69 -4.50 2.75 8.31
CA HIS A 69 -5.29 3.75 9.02
C HIS A 69 -4.39 4.60 9.94
N PHE A 70 -3.46 3.98 10.67
CA PHE A 70 -2.49 4.70 11.50
C PHE A 70 -1.54 5.61 10.71
N GLN A 71 -1.33 5.38 9.40
CA GLN A 71 -0.52 6.25 8.58
C GLN A 71 -1.30 7.44 7.99
N ILE A 72 -2.62 7.50 8.10
CA ILE A 72 -3.44 8.56 7.50
C ILE A 72 -2.95 9.97 7.82
N PRO A 73 -2.62 10.32 9.09
CA PRO A 73 -2.13 11.67 9.41
C PRO A 73 -0.85 12.08 8.66
N ARG A 74 -0.08 11.11 8.15
CA ARG A 74 1.17 11.33 7.40
C ARG A 74 0.93 11.47 5.89
N LEU A 75 -0.27 11.18 5.40
CA LEU A 75 -0.59 11.33 3.98
C LEU A 75 -0.64 12.80 3.59
N PRO A 76 -0.34 13.11 2.31
CA PRO A 76 -0.49 14.45 1.78
C PRO A 76 -1.89 15.01 2.05
N VAL A 77 -1.95 16.32 2.37
CA VAL A 77 -3.21 17.01 2.67
C VAL A 77 -4.21 16.84 1.52
N ALA A 78 -3.73 16.94 0.26
CA ALA A 78 -4.57 16.76 -0.92
C ALA A 78 -5.30 15.40 -0.97
N VAL A 79 -4.67 14.33 -0.48
CA VAL A 79 -5.28 13.00 -0.41
C VAL A 79 -6.37 12.97 0.66
N ARG A 80 -6.07 13.52 1.84
CA ARG A 80 -7.00 13.57 2.98
C ARG A 80 -8.22 14.45 2.70
N ASP A 81 -8.03 15.56 2.01
CA ASP A 81 -9.11 16.44 1.58
C ASP A 81 -9.98 15.78 0.50
N HIS A 82 -9.37 14.98 -0.39
CA HIS A 82 -10.09 14.26 -1.43
C HIS A 82 -10.89 13.07 -0.89
N VAL A 83 -10.35 12.37 0.12
CA VAL A 83 -10.99 11.19 0.75
C VAL A 83 -11.05 11.40 2.27
N PRO A 84 -12.06 12.15 2.76
CA PRO A 84 -12.14 12.52 4.18
C PRO A 84 -12.56 11.38 5.11
N ASP A 85 -13.19 10.32 4.59
CA ASP A 85 -13.49 9.12 5.37
C ASP A 85 -12.23 8.25 5.48
N GLU A 86 -11.71 8.14 6.69
CA GLU A 86 -10.47 7.42 6.97
C GLU A 86 -10.56 5.90 6.70
N ASN A 87 -11.74 5.30 6.84
CA ASN A 87 -11.96 3.90 6.50
C ASN A 87 -11.94 3.69 4.98
N GLU A 88 -12.60 4.59 4.25
CA GLU A 88 -12.55 4.61 2.78
C GLU A 88 -11.12 4.85 2.29
N LEU A 89 -10.38 5.78 2.91
CA LEU A 89 -9.00 6.07 2.54
C LEU A 89 -8.07 4.87 2.77
N SER A 90 -8.16 4.21 3.93
CA SER A 90 -7.40 2.98 4.22
C SER A 90 -7.68 1.90 3.18
N LEU A 91 -8.93 1.80 2.76
CA LEU A 91 -9.35 0.84 1.74
C LEU A 91 -8.82 1.19 0.34
N ARG A 92 -8.77 2.48 -0.05
CA ARG A 92 -8.17 2.91 -1.32
C ARG A 92 -6.66 2.67 -1.35
N LEU A 93 -5.97 2.88 -0.24
CA LEU A 93 -4.55 2.53 -0.09
C LEU A 93 -4.34 1.02 -0.20
N TYR A 94 -5.23 0.21 0.37
CA TYR A 94 -5.21 -1.24 0.18
C TYR A 94 -5.44 -1.64 -1.27
N ASP A 95 -6.37 -1.00 -1.98
CA ASP A 95 -6.60 -1.26 -3.40
C ASP A 95 -5.38 -0.86 -4.26
N LEU A 96 -4.63 0.20 -3.88
CA LEU A 96 -3.34 0.54 -4.49
C LEU A 96 -2.29 -0.57 -4.32
N ILE A 97 -2.18 -1.18 -3.13
CA ILE A 97 -1.30 -2.34 -2.90
C ILE A 97 -1.70 -3.50 -3.80
N ARG A 98 -3.00 -3.80 -3.89
CA ARG A 98 -3.51 -4.88 -4.75
C ARG A 98 -3.18 -4.64 -6.20
N PHE A 99 -3.41 -3.43 -6.68
CA PHE A 99 -3.09 -3.01 -8.04
C PHE A 99 -1.60 -3.16 -8.33
N LYS A 100 -0.73 -2.61 -7.47
CA LYS A 100 0.72 -2.68 -7.66
C LYS A 100 1.24 -4.12 -7.63
N ARG A 101 0.71 -4.99 -6.76
CA ARG A 101 1.04 -6.43 -6.78
C ARG A 101 0.64 -7.16 -8.07
N GLN A 102 -0.42 -6.70 -8.73
CA GLN A 102 -0.89 -7.31 -9.99
C GLN A 102 -0.09 -6.82 -11.19
N THR A 103 0.38 -5.56 -11.16
CA THR A 103 1.02 -4.90 -12.31
C THR A 103 2.54 -4.84 -12.22
N ASP A 104 3.10 -4.97 -11.02
CA ASP A 104 4.54 -4.86 -10.77
C ASP A 104 5.05 -6.10 -10.00
N PRO A 105 5.81 -7.00 -10.66
CA PRO A 105 6.41 -8.17 -10.03
C PRO A 105 7.31 -7.84 -8.83
N ALA A 106 7.90 -6.64 -8.76
CA ALA A 106 8.76 -6.24 -7.65
C ALA A 106 7.99 -6.21 -6.32
N TRP A 107 6.68 -5.95 -6.35
CA TRP A 107 5.83 -5.94 -5.16
C TRP A 107 5.60 -7.33 -4.54
N SER A 108 5.94 -8.40 -5.26
CA SER A 108 5.92 -9.76 -4.72
C SER A 108 7.22 -10.14 -4.01
N HIS A 109 8.30 -9.39 -4.26
CA HIS A 109 9.66 -9.66 -3.78
C HIS A 109 10.30 -8.40 -3.21
N ILE A 110 9.55 -7.64 -2.41
CA ILE A 110 10.08 -6.44 -1.78
C ILE A 110 11.06 -6.87 -0.69
N LEU A 111 12.35 -6.97 -1.02
CA LEU A 111 13.37 -7.13 -0.01
C LEU A 111 13.32 -5.89 0.91
N PRO A 112 13.36 -6.07 2.24
CA PRO A 112 13.51 -4.93 3.11
C PRO A 112 14.87 -4.29 2.76
N GLU A 113 14.91 -2.98 2.50
CA GLU A 113 16.19 -2.25 2.53
C GLU A 113 16.87 -2.31 3.92
N TRP A 114 16.24 -2.95 4.90
CA TRP A 114 16.73 -3.19 6.25
C TRP A 114 17.50 -4.51 6.41
N GLY A 115 18.44 -4.79 5.49
CA GLY A 115 19.28 -6.00 5.58
C GLY A 115 20.68 -5.90 4.98
N PHE A 116 20.99 -4.90 4.16
CA PHE A 116 22.34 -4.75 3.56
C PHE A 116 23.23 -3.70 4.25
N LEU A 117 22.77 -3.08 5.35
CA LEU A 117 23.53 -2.05 6.08
C LEU A 117 23.95 -2.44 7.51
N GLN A 118 24.03 -3.73 7.85
CA GLN A 118 24.50 -4.14 9.19
C GLN A 118 25.57 -5.23 9.27
N ASP A 119 26.23 -5.65 8.19
CA ASP A 119 27.38 -6.59 8.28
C ASP A 119 28.61 -6.17 7.45
N THR A 120 28.92 -4.87 7.41
CA THR A 120 30.27 -4.39 7.04
C THR A 120 30.93 -3.59 8.18
N ALA A 121 30.73 -4.06 9.41
CA ALA A 121 31.52 -3.62 10.55
C ALA A 121 31.54 -4.74 11.60
N HIS A 122 32.48 -5.69 11.46
CA HIS A 122 33.40 -6.13 12.51
C HIS A 122 34.37 -7.19 11.99
#